data_AF-A0A0C4KU08-F1
#
_entry.id   AF-A0A0C4KU08-F1
#
_cell.length_a   1.000
_cell.length_b   1.000
_cell.length_c   1.000
_cell.angle_alpha   90.00
_cell.angle_beta   90.00
_cell.angle_gamma   90.00
#
_symmetry.space_group_name_H-M   'P 1'
#
loop_
_entity.id
_entity.type
_entity.pdbx_description
1 polymer ?
#
loop_
_entity_poly.entity_id
_entity_poly.type
_entity_poly.pdbx_seq_one_letter_code
_entity_poly.pdbx_strand_id
1 'polypeptide(L)'
;YVGQEKLRPQTGWVPVAFATDWVRPPRQMNSTSFFYNHTDQWRHEKLTIPEILSPLADPAEFKGSLIDFNVRSERMGWLPSAPQIETNPLDVVRDAKAAGADPIRYTVDGLASGKLRLSCEDPDNPKNFPRNLFVWRSNLLGSSGKGHEYFLKYLLGTQNGVMNDDLGATGGEKPMEVTWRDAPADGKLDLLVTLDFRMSTTCLYSDIVLPTATWYEK
;
A
#
# COMPACT_ATOMS: atom_id res chain seq x y z
N TYR A 1 2.46 -15.76 -23.19
CA TYR A 1 1.09 -15.35 -22.79
C TYR A 1 0.95 -15.52 -21.28
N VAL A 2 0.43 -14.52 -20.57
CA VAL A 2 0.19 -14.54 -19.10
C VAL A 2 -1.29 -14.28 -18.84
N GLY A 3 -1.66 -13.21 -18.12
CA GLY A 3 -3.04 -12.71 -18.05
C GLY A 3 -3.47 -11.91 -19.29
N GLN A 4 -4.76 -11.58 -19.35
CA GLN A 4 -5.36 -10.78 -20.42
C GLN A 4 -5.15 -9.27 -20.18
N GLU A 5 -3.89 -8.80 -20.29
CA GLU A 5 -3.54 -7.40 -20.04
C GLU A 5 -3.95 -6.44 -21.17
N LYS A 6 -4.01 -6.96 -22.41
CA LYS A 6 -4.18 -6.13 -23.61
C LYS A 6 -5.61 -5.61 -23.77
N LEU A 7 -5.92 -4.50 -23.12
CA LEU A 7 -7.12 -3.71 -23.39
C LEU A 7 -6.90 -2.87 -24.66
N ARG A 8 -7.45 -3.34 -25.79
CA ARG A 8 -7.20 -2.73 -27.11
C ARG A 8 -7.56 -1.22 -27.17
N PRO A 9 -8.75 -0.76 -26.73
CA PRO A 9 -9.12 0.66 -26.80
C PRO A 9 -8.64 1.47 -25.59
N GLN A 10 -7.34 1.41 -25.27
CA GLN A 10 -6.78 1.97 -24.02
C GLN A 10 -7.12 3.45 -23.81
N THR A 11 -6.93 4.30 -24.82
CA THR A 11 -7.12 5.76 -24.71
C THR A 11 -8.59 6.16 -24.59
N GLY A 12 -9.52 5.32 -25.05
CA GLY A 12 -10.96 5.53 -24.85
C GLY A 12 -11.43 5.09 -23.47
N TRP A 13 -10.82 4.03 -22.91
CA TRP A 13 -11.20 3.48 -21.61
C TRP A 13 -10.63 4.27 -20.43
N VAL A 14 -9.37 4.74 -20.52
CA VAL A 14 -8.67 5.43 -19.41
C VAL A 14 -9.45 6.63 -18.85
N PRO A 15 -10.03 7.53 -19.67
CA PRO A 15 -10.78 8.66 -19.14
C PRO A 15 -11.99 8.26 -18.34
N VAL A 16 -12.74 7.26 -18.82
CA VAL A 16 -13.93 6.73 -18.13
C VAL A 16 -13.54 6.04 -16.83
N ALA A 17 -12.50 5.21 -16.85
CA ALA A 17 -12.12 4.39 -15.70
C ALA A 17 -11.53 5.21 -14.54
N PHE A 18 -10.81 6.28 -14.85
CA PHE A 18 -10.10 7.10 -13.86
C PHE A 18 -10.65 8.53 -13.77
N ALA A 19 -11.82 8.79 -14.34
CA ALA A 19 -12.49 10.09 -14.40
C ALA A 19 -11.59 11.24 -14.91
N THR A 20 -10.67 10.95 -15.85
CA THR A 20 -9.71 11.97 -16.33
C THR A 20 -10.32 12.97 -17.30
N ASP A 21 -11.57 12.76 -17.68
CA ASP A 21 -12.43 13.75 -18.33
C ASP A 21 -12.92 14.83 -17.35
N TRP A 22 -12.94 14.55 -16.04
CA TRP A 22 -13.34 15.50 -14.99
C TRP A 22 -12.15 16.07 -14.20
N VAL A 23 -11.23 15.22 -13.76
CA VAL A 23 -10.12 15.61 -12.86
C VAL A 23 -8.85 14.85 -13.18
N ARG A 24 -7.70 15.53 -13.12
CA ARG A 24 -6.38 14.94 -13.40
C ARG A 24 -5.36 15.42 -12.38
N PRO A 25 -4.40 14.57 -11.95
CA PRO A 25 -4.29 13.13 -12.22
C PRO A 25 -5.08 12.24 -11.23
N PRO A 26 -5.37 10.97 -11.57
CA PRO A 26 -5.86 9.99 -10.60
C PRO A 26 -4.74 9.51 -9.67
N ARG A 27 -5.11 8.82 -8.57
CA ARG A 27 -4.15 8.17 -7.66
C ARG A 27 -3.98 6.70 -8.01
N GLN A 28 -3.00 6.40 -8.87
CA GLN A 28 -2.60 5.02 -9.15
C GLN A 28 -1.56 4.54 -8.14
N MET A 29 -1.56 3.24 -7.85
CA MET A 29 -0.62 2.61 -6.91
C MET A 29 -0.20 1.24 -7.42
N ASN A 30 1.08 0.88 -7.27
CA ASN A 30 1.57 -0.47 -7.56
C ASN A 30 1.29 -1.40 -6.36
N SER A 31 0.45 -2.42 -6.58
CA SER A 31 -0.10 -3.21 -5.48
C SER A 31 0.91 -4.06 -4.72
N THR A 32 2.04 -4.46 -5.32
CA THR A 32 3.07 -5.24 -4.63
C THR A 32 3.62 -4.47 -3.43
N SER A 33 4.08 -3.23 -3.63
CA SER A 33 4.57 -2.39 -2.54
C SER A 33 3.46 -2.03 -1.55
N PHE A 34 2.25 -1.76 -2.05
CA PHE A 34 1.10 -1.48 -1.20
C PHE A 34 0.80 -2.62 -0.21
N PHE A 35 0.71 -3.85 -0.69
CA PHE A 35 0.42 -4.99 0.18
C PHE A 35 1.62 -5.44 0.99
N TYR A 36 2.84 -5.38 0.44
CA TYR A 36 4.05 -5.65 1.22
C TYR A 36 4.12 -4.76 2.46
N ASN A 37 3.76 -3.48 2.29
CA ASN A 37 3.66 -2.49 3.35
C ASN A 37 2.47 -2.75 4.30
N HIS A 38 1.24 -2.73 3.80
CA HIS A 38 0.03 -2.70 4.64
C HIS A 38 -0.45 -4.06 5.15
N THR A 39 0.20 -5.15 4.72
CA THR A 39 0.03 -6.47 5.35
C THR A 39 1.27 -6.86 6.14
N ASP A 40 2.18 -5.91 6.41
CA ASP A 40 3.35 -6.06 7.26
C ASP A 40 4.26 -7.25 6.92
N GLN A 41 4.24 -7.69 5.67
CA GLN A 41 5.12 -8.78 5.21
C GLN A 41 6.59 -8.39 5.33
N TRP A 42 6.89 -7.09 5.21
CA TRP A 42 8.23 -6.53 5.42
C TRP A 42 8.80 -6.79 6.81
N ARG A 43 7.95 -6.96 7.83
CA ARG A 43 8.38 -7.27 9.20
C ARG A 43 8.96 -8.69 9.34
N HIS A 44 8.73 -9.52 8.33
CA HIS A 44 9.08 -10.94 8.29
C HIS A 44 10.11 -11.24 7.20
N GLU A 45 10.72 -10.20 6.64
CA GLU A 45 11.65 -10.32 5.53
C GLU A 45 12.89 -11.10 5.93
N LYS A 46 13.34 -11.98 5.03
CA LYS A 46 14.55 -12.79 5.24
C LYS A 46 15.62 -12.50 4.22
N LEU A 47 15.24 -11.96 3.06
CA LEU A 47 16.19 -11.62 2.02
C LEU A 47 16.86 -10.29 2.36
N THR A 48 18.18 -10.31 2.55
CA THR A 48 18.95 -9.09 2.80
C THR A 48 19.49 -8.50 1.50
N ILE A 49 19.74 -7.19 1.49
CA ILE A 49 20.30 -6.50 0.32
C ILE A 49 21.66 -7.06 -0.11
N PRO A 50 22.62 -7.34 0.80
CA PRO A 50 23.92 -7.89 0.40
C PRO A 50 23.84 -9.21 -0.38
N GLU A 51 22.80 -10.03 -0.19
CA GLU A 51 22.62 -11.31 -0.89
C GLU A 51 22.29 -11.13 -2.39
N ILE A 52 21.76 -9.98 -2.78
CA ILE A 52 21.33 -9.69 -4.16
C ILE A 52 22.20 -8.64 -4.86
N LEU A 53 23.20 -8.08 -4.16
CA LEU A 53 24.14 -7.15 -4.76
C LEU A 53 25.11 -7.87 -5.70
N SER A 54 25.51 -7.18 -6.77
CA SER A 54 26.65 -7.61 -7.58
C SER A 54 27.90 -7.67 -6.70
N PRO A 55 28.80 -8.66 -6.88
CA PRO A 55 30.07 -8.71 -6.15
C PRO A 55 31.02 -7.55 -6.48
N LEU A 56 30.68 -6.73 -7.49
CA LEU A 56 31.42 -5.51 -7.86
C LEU A 56 30.85 -4.23 -7.25
N ALA A 57 29.68 -4.28 -6.61
CA ALA A 57 29.09 -3.12 -5.94
C ALA A 57 29.70 -2.94 -4.54
N ASP A 58 29.78 -1.71 -4.06
CA ASP A 58 30.15 -1.42 -2.67
C ASP A 58 28.92 -1.59 -1.76
N PRO A 59 28.88 -2.61 -0.87
CA PRO A 59 27.73 -2.83 0.02
C PRO A 59 27.47 -1.66 0.97
N ALA A 60 28.47 -0.81 1.24
CA ALA A 60 28.30 0.35 2.12
C ALA A 60 27.36 1.41 1.55
N GLU A 61 27.17 1.46 0.22
CA GLU A 61 26.24 2.36 -0.46
C GLU A 61 24.78 1.87 -0.40
N PHE A 62 24.56 0.58 -0.11
CA PHE A 62 23.26 -0.08 -0.22
C PHE A 62 22.77 -0.65 1.12
N LYS A 63 22.71 0.22 2.14
CA LYS A 63 22.26 -0.14 3.49
C LYS A 63 20.73 -0.11 3.65
N GLY A 64 20.25 -0.88 4.61
CA GLY A 64 18.83 -0.99 4.97
C GLY A 64 18.17 -2.25 4.39
N SER A 65 16.88 -2.35 4.64
CA SER A 65 16.00 -3.45 4.26
C SER A 65 15.33 -3.20 2.90
N LEU A 66 14.66 -4.21 2.34
CA LEU A 66 13.92 -4.07 1.08
C LEU A 66 12.84 -2.98 1.12
N ILE A 67 12.16 -2.78 2.26
CA ILE A 67 11.17 -1.71 2.40
C ILE A 67 11.82 -0.31 2.36
N ASP A 68 13.05 -0.17 2.86
CA ASP A 68 13.77 1.12 2.82
C ASP A 68 14.03 1.59 1.39
N PHE A 69 14.38 0.66 0.49
CA PHE A 69 14.53 0.96 -0.94
C PHE A 69 13.20 1.37 -1.59
N ASN A 70 12.07 0.83 -1.11
CA ASN A 70 10.76 1.26 -1.58
C ASN A 70 10.45 2.69 -1.12
N VAL A 71 10.66 3.02 0.16
CA VAL A 71 10.46 4.38 0.70
C VAL A 71 11.34 5.41 -0.01
N ARG A 72 12.62 5.08 -0.26
CA ARG A 72 13.53 5.95 -1.03
C ARG A 72 13.00 6.17 -2.45
N SER A 73 12.55 5.11 -3.11
CA SER A 73 11.97 5.18 -4.46
C SER A 73 10.70 6.03 -4.51
N GLU A 74 9.83 5.91 -3.52
CA GLU A 74 8.63 6.73 -3.37
C GLU A 74 8.97 8.21 -3.19
N ARG A 75 9.89 8.52 -2.27
CA ARG A 75 10.36 9.89 -1.98
C ARG A 75 11.00 10.56 -3.20
N MET A 76 11.69 9.79 -4.04
CA MET A 76 12.33 10.25 -5.27
C MET A 76 11.38 10.34 -6.47
N GLY A 77 10.10 9.96 -6.30
CA GLY A 77 9.11 9.97 -7.38
C GLY A 77 9.28 8.85 -8.41
N TRP A 78 10.04 7.79 -8.08
CA TRP A 78 10.18 6.61 -8.92
C TRP A 78 8.97 5.67 -8.83
N LEU A 79 8.37 5.59 -7.64
CA LEU A 79 7.16 4.80 -7.36
C LEU A 79 6.07 5.69 -6.77
N PRO A 80 4.78 5.35 -6.98
CA PRO A 80 3.68 6.00 -6.28
C PRO A 80 3.60 5.56 -4.81
N SER A 81 2.89 6.35 -4.00
CA SER A 81 2.60 6.08 -2.59
C SER A 81 1.08 6.03 -2.35
N ALA A 82 0.62 5.12 -1.49
CA ALA A 82 -0.76 5.11 -1.01
C ALA A 82 -0.86 4.49 0.40
N PRO A 83 -1.35 5.22 1.40
CA PRO A 83 -1.54 6.68 1.45
C PRO A 83 -0.26 7.47 1.09
N GLN A 84 -0.40 8.73 0.67
CA GLN A 84 0.72 9.53 0.16
C GLN A 84 1.48 10.27 1.27
N ILE A 85 0.75 11.02 2.09
CA ILE A 85 1.28 11.85 3.18
C ILE A 85 0.46 11.59 4.44
N GLU A 86 1.11 11.65 5.61
CA GLU A 86 0.46 11.34 6.89
C GLU A 86 -0.67 12.32 7.22
N THR A 87 -0.46 13.59 6.92
CA THR A 87 -1.50 14.61 7.06
C THR A 87 -2.54 14.43 5.96
N ASN A 88 -3.83 14.58 6.32
CA ASN A 88 -4.89 14.55 5.32
C ASN A 88 -4.60 15.56 4.19
N PRO A 89 -4.48 15.12 2.92
CA PRO A 89 -4.08 16.00 1.83
C PRO A 89 -5.06 17.16 1.56
N LEU A 90 -6.32 17.04 1.99
CA LEU A 90 -7.29 18.14 1.91
C LEU A 90 -6.98 19.24 2.95
N ASP A 91 -6.47 18.85 4.10
CA ASP A 91 -6.09 19.76 5.18
C ASP A 91 -4.82 20.54 4.79
N VAL A 92 -3.86 19.91 4.12
CA VAL A 92 -2.65 20.59 3.63
C VAL A 92 -3.00 21.78 2.73
N VAL A 93 -3.92 21.60 1.79
CA VAL A 93 -4.37 22.67 0.89
C VAL A 93 -5.11 23.77 1.66
N ARG A 94 -5.94 23.40 2.66
CA ARG A 94 -6.63 24.37 3.52
C ARG A 94 -5.63 25.20 4.33
N ASP A 95 -4.65 24.56 4.94
CA ASP A 95 -3.68 25.21 5.82
C ASP A 95 -2.73 26.11 5.02
N ALA A 96 -2.34 25.72 3.81
CA ALA A 96 -1.58 26.56 2.90
C ALA A 96 -2.35 27.85 2.54
N LYS A 97 -3.64 27.72 2.19
CA LYS A 97 -4.51 28.86 1.88
C LYS A 97 -4.68 29.79 3.09
N ALA A 98 -4.88 29.23 4.29
CA ALA A 98 -5.01 30.01 5.52
C ALA A 98 -3.72 30.79 5.85
N ALA A 99 -2.56 30.24 5.49
CA ALA A 99 -1.26 30.90 5.63
C ALA A 99 -0.93 31.89 4.49
N GLY A 100 -1.82 32.05 3.49
CA GLY A 100 -1.54 32.87 2.30
C GLY A 100 -0.40 32.32 1.42
N ALA A 101 -0.09 31.03 1.53
CA ALA A 101 1.00 30.38 0.81
C ALA A 101 0.48 29.55 -0.38
N ASP A 102 1.32 29.40 -1.41
CA ASP A 102 1.07 28.46 -2.50
C ASP A 102 1.08 27.00 -1.97
N PRO A 103 0.04 26.17 -2.23
CA PRO A 103 -0.02 24.81 -1.70
C PRO A 103 1.13 23.90 -2.14
N ILE A 104 1.68 24.09 -3.35
CA ILE A 104 2.81 23.28 -3.82
C ILE A 104 4.05 23.64 -3.01
N ARG A 105 4.37 24.93 -2.91
CA ARG A 105 5.53 25.38 -2.12
C ARG A 105 5.39 25.02 -0.65
N TYR A 106 4.21 25.19 -0.07
CA TYR A 106 3.90 24.78 1.31
C TYR A 106 4.17 23.29 1.53
N THR A 107 3.78 22.45 0.58
CA THR A 107 3.98 21.00 0.67
C THR A 107 5.47 20.64 0.55
N VAL A 108 6.18 21.20 -0.43
CA VAL A 108 7.62 20.97 -0.63
C VAL A 108 8.42 21.41 0.58
N ASP A 109 8.18 22.62 1.09
CA ASP A 109 8.85 23.13 2.28
C ASP A 109 8.48 22.33 3.54
N GLY A 110 7.22 21.87 3.63
CA GLY A 110 6.75 21.00 4.69
C GLY A 110 7.47 19.65 4.70
N LEU A 111 7.64 19.02 3.54
CA LEU A 111 8.38 17.76 3.40
C LEU A 111 9.88 17.96 3.68
N ALA A 112 10.49 19.02 3.14
CA ALA A 112 11.91 19.31 3.33
C ALA A 112 12.27 19.62 4.80
N SER A 113 11.36 20.27 5.53
CA SER A 113 11.53 20.57 6.97
C SER A 113 11.10 19.43 7.89
N GLY A 114 10.47 18.38 7.37
CA GLY A 114 9.89 17.28 8.16
C GLY A 114 8.57 17.61 8.86
N LYS A 115 7.99 18.80 8.63
CA LYS A 115 6.65 19.18 9.13
C LYS A 115 5.55 18.32 8.50
N LEU A 116 5.72 17.96 7.23
CA LEU A 116 4.92 16.95 6.54
C LEU A 116 5.79 15.72 6.34
N ARG A 117 5.19 14.54 6.41
CA ARG A 117 5.87 13.26 6.26
C ARG A 117 5.13 12.38 5.27
N LEU A 118 5.88 11.55 4.55
CA LEU A 118 5.30 10.51 3.70
C LEU A 118 4.73 9.40 4.58
N SER A 119 3.55 8.88 4.21
CA SER A 119 2.91 7.83 5.02
C SER A 119 3.70 6.52 5.08
N CYS A 120 4.52 6.25 4.05
CA CYS A 120 5.34 5.04 3.99
C CYS A 120 6.48 5.01 5.01
N GLU A 121 6.81 6.12 5.67
CA GLU A 121 7.83 6.17 6.74
C GLU A 121 7.32 5.61 8.09
N ASP A 122 6.01 5.46 8.27
CA ASP A 122 5.40 4.90 9.48
C ASP A 122 4.06 4.22 9.13
N PRO A 123 4.09 3.07 8.43
CA PRO A 123 2.90 2.41 7.90
C PRO A 123 2.01 1.75 8.95
N ASP A 124 2.52 1.61 10.18
CA ASP A 124 1.78 1.10 11.34
C ASP A 124 1.12 2.22 12.15
N ASN A 125 1.31 3.49 11.75
CA ASN A 125 0.55 4.60 12.29
C ASN A 125 -0.90 4.53 11.78
N PRO A 126 -1.94 4.63 12.66
CA PRO A 126 -3.35 4.65 12.25
C PRO A 126 -3.75 5.72 11.24
N LYS A 127 -2.92 6.74 11.02
CA LYS A 127 -3.13 7.75 9.97
C LYS A 127 -2.65 7.29 8.59
N ASN A 128 -1.79 6.29 8.52
CA ASN A 128 -0.97 5.94 7.35
C ASN A 128 -1.37 4.64 6.65
N PHE A 129 -2.37 3.91 7.15
CA PHE A 129 -2.86 2.68 6.51
C PHE A 129 -4.26 2.83 5.90
N PRO A 130 -4.60 2.04 4.86
CA PRO A 130 -5.93 2.06 4.27
C PRO A 130 -6.98 1.60 5.28
N ARG A 131 -8.13 2.29 5.29
CA ARG A 131 -9.26 1.96 6.17
C ARG A 131 -10.43 1.30 5.45
N ASN A 132 -10.63 1.61 4.18
CA ASN A 132 -11.74 1.09 3.39
C ASN A 132 -11.17 0.42 2.14
N LEU A 133 -11.57 -0.82 1.88
CA LEU A 133 -11.16 -1.58 0.71
C LEU A 133 -12.39 -2.12 -0.02
N PHE A 134 -12.49 -1.78 -1.31
CA PHE A 134 -13.46 -2.36 -2.23
C PHE A 134 -12.79 -3.43 -3.08
N VAL A 135 -13.37 -4.62 -3.11
CA VAL A 135 -12.89 -5.73 -3.94
C VAL A 135 -14.01 -6.14 -4.90
N TRP A 136 -13.78 -6.01 -6.19
CA TRP A 136 -14.73 -6.47 -7.21
C TRP A 136 -13.98 -7.13 -8.35
N ARG A 137 -14.60 -8.13 -8.98
CA ARG A 137 -14.00 -8.92 -10.08
C ARG A 137 -12.64 -9.53 -9.69
N SER A 138 -12.42 -9.78 -8.40
CA SER A 138 -11.18 -10.31 -7.84
C SER A 138 -11.49 -11.18 -6.63
N ASN A 139 -10.80 -12.32 -6.51
CA ASN A 139 -10.79 -13.12 -5.29
C ASN A 139 -9.45 -12.92 -4.56
N LEU A 140 -9.19 -11.68 -4.11
CA LEU A 140 -7.92 -11.27 -3.49
C LEU A 140 -7.47 -12.25 -2.40
N LEU A 141 -8.33 -12.51 -1.41
CA LEU A 141 -7.98 -13.33 -0.26
C LEU A 141 -7.93 -14.83 -0.57
N GLY A 142 -8.54 -15.29 -1.67
CA GLY A 142 -8.55 -16.70 -2.05
C GLY A 142 -7.75 -17.05 -3.30
N SER A 143 -7.00 -16.12 -3.88
CA SER A 143 -6.28 -16.37 -5.13
C SER A 143 -5.00 -15.54 -5.28
N SER A 144 -5.10 -14.21 -5.31
CA SER A 144 -3.97 -13.37 -5.70
C SER A 144 -3.16 -12.82 -4.51
N GLY A 145 -3.68 -12.89 -3.28
CA GLY A 145 -3.00 -12.45 -2.06
C GLY A 145 -1.87 -13.39 -1.65
N LYS A 146 -0.63 -13.04 -2.01
CA LYS A 146 0.57 -13.74 -1.52
C LYS A 146 0.80 -13.34 -0.08
N GLY A 147 1.11 -14.32 0.77
CA GLY A 147 1.17 -14.09 2.21
C GLY A 147 -0.22 -14.02 2.85
N HIS A 148 -1.13 -14.95 2.50
CA HIS A 148 -2.53 -14.95 2.94
C HIS A 148 -2.71 -14.71 4.45
N GLU A 149 -1.95 -15.41 5.29
CA GLU A 149 -2.04 -15.27 6.75
C GLU A 149 -1.68 -13.87 7.25
N TYR A 150 -0.81 -13.16 6.52
CA TYR A 150 -0.47 -11.77 6.84
C TYR A 150 -1.62 -10.80 6.50
N PHE A 151 -2.38 -11.08 5.43
CA PHE A 151 -3.63 -10.34 5.19
C PHE A 151 -4.61 -10.55 6.35
N LEU A 152 -4.81 -11.80 6.77
CA LEU A 152 -5.74 -12.13 7.86
C LEU A 152 -5.34 -11.46 9.18
N LYS A 153 -4.04 -11.44 9.50
CA LYS A 153 -3.50 -10.81 10.71
C LYS A 153 -3.56 -9.28 10.65
N TYR A 154 -2.81 -8.69 9.73
CA TYR A 154 -2.51 -7.26 9.77
C TYR A 154 -3.58 -6.41 9.11
N LEU A 155 -4.22 -6.93 8.05
CA LEU A 155 -5.23 -6.18 7.31
C LEU A 155 -6.62 -6.39 7.91
N LEU A 156 -6.98 -7.62 8.27
CA LEU A 156 -8.32 -7.98 8.75
C LEU A 156 -8.43 -8.10 10.29
N GLY A 157 -7.33 -8.35 11.01
CA GLY A 157 -7.38 -8.48 12.48
C GLY A 157 -8.05 -9.78 12.95
N THR A 158 -8.00 -10.82 12.12
CA THR A 158 -8.64 -12.12 12.39
C THR A 158 -7.63 -13.16 12.87
N GLN A 159 -8.14 -14.33 13.29
CA GLN A 159 -7.28 -15.49 13.51
C GLN A 159 -6.48 -15.80 12.23
N ASN A 160 -5.23 -16.18 12.42
CA ASN A 160 -4.27 -16.41 11.34
C ASN A 160 -3.31 -17.54 11.74
N GLY A 161 -2.61 -18.08 10.75
CA GLY A 161 -1.59 -19.12 10.87
C GLY A 161 -0.16 -18.63 10.62
N VAL A 162 0.17 -17.37 10.91
CA VAL A 162 1.56 -16.90 10.83
C VAL A 162 2.39 -17.64 11.88
N MET A 163 3.37 -18.43 11.43
CA MET A 163 4.18 -19.30 12.30
C MET A 163 5.59 -18.74 12.57
N ASN A 164 6.04 -17.78 11.79
CA ASN A 164 7.35 -17.18 11.93
C ASN A 164 7.29 -15.94 12.81
N ASP A 165 8.34 -15.79 13.61
CA ASP A 165 8.62 -14.58 14.38
C ASP A 165 9.02 -13.43 13.45
N ASP A 166 8.71 -12.20 13.87
CA ASP A 166 9.11 -11.00 13.13
C ASP A 166 10.58 -10.63 13.40
N LEU A 167 11.10 -9.65 12.65
CA LEU A 167 12.47 -9.16 12.79
C LEU A 167 12.78 -8.66 14.21
N GLY A 168 11.79 -8.13 14.94
CA GLY A 168 11.97 -7.66 16.31
C GLY A 168 12.20 -8.83 17.28
N ALA A 169 11.40 -9.88 17.18
CA ALA A 169 11.49 -11.07 18.01
C ALA A 169 12.72 -11.93 17.68
N THR A 170 13.13 -11.99 16.42
CA THR A 170 14.32 -12.73 15.98
C THR A 170 15.64 -11.96 16.19
N GLY A 171 15.57 -10.67 16.55
CA GLY A 171 16.75 -9.80 16.63
C GLY A 171 17.37 -9.47 15.27
N GLY A 172 16.57 -9.56 14.19
CA GLY A 172 16.96 -9.20 12.84
C GLY A 172 17.18 -7.69 12.65
N GLU A 173 17.76 -7.32 11.52
CA GLU A 173 18.04 -5.93 11.18
C GLU A 173 16.72 -5.17 10.91
N LYS A 174 16.45 -4.14 11.70
CA LYS A 174 15.28 -3.27 11.55
C LYS A 174 15.50 -2.28 10.39
N PRO A 175 14.44 -1.84 9.70
CA PRO A 175 14.56 -0.84 8.63
C PRO A 175 15.11 0.50 9.13
N MET A 176 15.71 1.25 8.21
CA MET A 176 16.30 2.57 8.48
C MET A 176 15.38 3.75 8.11
N GLU A 177 14.50 3.58 7.13
CA GLU A 177 13.58 4.60 6.61
C GLU A 177 12.17 4.46 7.19
N VAL A 178 11.84 3.27 7.71
CA VAL A 178 10.53 2.93 8.27
C VAL A 178 10.61 2.87 9.79
N THR A 179 9.64 3.50 10.44
CA THR A 179 9.48 3.46 11.89
C THR A 179 9.13 2.04 12.34
N TRP A 180 10.03 1.39 13.07
CA TRP A 180 9.73 0.11 13.71
C TRP A 180 8.86 0.29 14.95
N ARG A 181 7.69 -0.34 14.97
CA ARG A 181 6.84 -0.46 16.17
C ARG A 181 6.89 -1.88 16.69
N ASP A 182 7.23 -2.07 17.96
CA ASP A 182 7.33 -3.43 18.55
C ASP A 182 5.97 -4.15 18.55
N ALA A 183 4.89 -3.41 18.78
CA ALA A 183 3.53 -3.87 18.50
C ALA A 183 3.03 -3.27 17.18
N PRO A 184 2.97 -4.04 16.08
CA PRO A 184 2.37 -3.57 14.83
C PRO A 184 0.86 -3.37 14.98
N ALA A 185 0.27 -2.66 14.02
CA ALA A 185 -1.17 -2.53 13.94
C ALA A 185 -1.79 -3.79 13.30
N ASP A 186 -2.70 -4.44 14.01
CA ASP A 186 -3.54 -5.51 13.47
C ASP A 186 -4.91 -4.94 13.07
N GLY A 187 -5.57 -5.57 12.09
CA GLY A 187 -6.91 -5.15 11.65
C GLY A 187 -6.96 -3.72 11.11
N LYS A 188 -6.06 -3.39 10.17
CA LYS A 188 -5.95 -2.04 9.60
C LYS A 188 -7.21 -1.57 8.84
N LEU A 189 -7.99 -2.49 8.26
CA LEU A 189 -9.24 -2.15 7.59
C LEU A 189 -10.37 -1.96 8.60
N ASP A 190 -11.07 -0.83 8.46
CA ASP A 190 -12.34 -0.58 9.14
C ASP A 190 -13.52 -1.18 8.34
N LEU A 191 -13.38 -1.34 7.02
CA LEU A 191 -14.44 -1.88 6.15
C LEU A 191 -13.87 -2.58 4.91
N LEU A 192 -14.27 -3.84 4.71
CA LEU A 192 -14.05 -4.63 3.50
C LEU A 192 -15.39 -4.91 2.80
N VAL A 193 -15.55 -4.34 1.59
CA VAL A 193 -16.74 -4.56 0.75
C VAL A 193 -16.35 -5.38 -0.48
N THR A 194 -17.03 -6.51 -0.68
CA THR A 194 -16.81 -7.37 -1.85
C THR A 194 -18.04 -7.45 -2.76
N LEU A 195 -17.83 -7.32 -4.06
CA LEU A 195 -18.84 -7.49 -5.10
C LEU A 195 -18.54 -8.76 -5.91
N ASP A 196 -19.42 -9.76 -5.80
CA ASP A 196 -19.26 -11.05 -6.48
C ASP A 196 -20.64 -11.68 -6.76
N PHE A 197 -20.72 -12.54 -7.78
CA PHE A 197 -21.93 -13.29 -8.13
C PHE A 197 -21.95 -14.68 -7.48
N ARG A 198 -20.87 -15.05 -6.80
CA ARG A 198 -20.75 -16.26 -5.98
C ARG A 198 -20.08 -15.94 -4.65
N MET A 199 -20.33 -16.75 -3.62
CA MET A 199 -19.67 -16.61 -2.32
C MET A 199 -18.21 -17.10 -2.42
N SER A 200 -17.30 -16.20 -2.80
CA SER A 200 -15.85 -16.47 -2.88
C SER A 200 -15.17 -16.39 -1.51
N THR A 201 -13.91 -16.83 -1.41
CA THR A 201 -13.12 -16.72 -0.17
C THR A 201 -13.05 -15.28 0.32
N THR A 202 -12.84 -14.30 -0.56
CA THR A 202 -12.88 -12.90 -0.16
C THR A 202 -14.24 -12.52 0.43
N CYS A 203 -15.36 -12.97 -0.16
CA CYS A 203 -16.69 -12.70 0.39
C CYS A 203 -16.86 -13.27 1.80
N LEU A 204 -16.36 -14.48 2.06
CA LEU A 204 -16.45 -15.12 3.39
C LEU A 204 -15.74 -14.31 4.49
N TYR A 205 -14.73 -13.51 4.13
CA TYR A 205 -13.99 -12.64 5.04
C TYR A 205 -14.42 -11.16 4.98
N SER A 206 -15.43 -10.80 4.18
CA SER A 206 -15.87 -9.41 4.01
C SER A 206 -16.96 -9.02 5.00
N ASP A 207 -16.98 -7.74 5.39
CA ASP A 207 -18.05 -7.17 6.21
C ASP A 207 -19.35 -7.04 5.42
N ILE A 208 -19.24 -6.65 4.15
CA ILE A 208 -20.38 -6.46 3.23
C ILE A 208 -20.12 -7.23 1.94
N VAL A 209 -21.10 -8.05 1.55
CA VAL A 209 -21.12 -8.74 0.27
C VAL A 209 -22.28 -8.20 -0.56
N LEU A 210 -21.98 -7.65 -1.74
CA LEU A 210 -22.99 -7.15 -2.66
C LEU A 210 -23.14 -8.13 -3.84
N PRO A 211 -24.35 -8.68 -4.07
CA PRO A 211 -24.58 -9.57 -5.21
C PRO A 211 -24.46 -8.79 -6.51
N THR A 212 -23.57 -9.24 -7.40
CA THR A 212 -23.42 -8.65 -8.74
C THR A 212 -24.01 -9.55 -9.82
N ALA A 213 -24.38 -8.96 -10.96
CA ALA A 213 -24.88 -9.69 -12.12
C ALA A 213 -23.80 -10.64 -12.68
N THR A 214 -24.22 -11.79 -13.18
CA THR A 214 -23.31 -12.68 -13.91
C THR A 214 -22.88 -12.04 -15.24
N TRP A 215 -22.03 -12.74 -16.00
CA TRP A 215 -21.60 -12.25 -17.31
C TRP A 215 -22.72 -12.21 -18.36
N TYR A 216 -23.84 -12.92 -18.13
CA TYR A 216 -24.99 -12.97 -19.06
C TYR A 216 -26.13 -12.03 -18.68
N GLU A 217 -25.94 -11.19 -17.65
CA GLU A 217 -26.98 -10.34 -17.08
C GLU A 217 -26.57 -8.86 -17.04
N LYS A 218 -25.70 -8.42 -17.96
CA LYS A 218 -25.18 -7.04 -18.05
C LYS A 218 -24.79 -6.60 -19.47
#